data_AF-A0A183G0Z5-F1
#
_entry.id   AF-A0A183G0Z5-F1
#
_cell.length_a   1.000
_cell.length_b   1.000
_cell.length_c   1.000
_cell.angle_alpha   90.00
_cell.angle_beta   90.00
_cell.angle_gamma   90.00
#
_symmetry.space_group_name_H-M   'P 1'
#
loop_
_entity.id
_entity.type
_entity.pdbx_description
1 polymer ?
#
loop_
_entity_poly.entity_id
_entity_poly.type
_entity_poly.pdbx_seq_one_letter_code
_entity_poly.pdbx_strand_id
1 'polypeptide(L)'
;MEGLVGIGILRTFVHGDLWSANILWRGESVAAIVDWTLCHPGSLRVLVTCCSVERRQRMTRALLEYYFGEMTLRMKEKSMKMPFTFEELEEDYRRTLPFVCGQTVFAVGLWLHTDVIRKGKPNDDARADEMVARLGSFVEETALSHKWTSETNSGKPTTH
;
A
#
# COMPACT_ATOMS: atom_id res chain seq x y z
N MET A 1 -19.38 -30.97 7.70
CA MET A 1 -18.21 -30.11 7.40
C MET A 1 -18.68 -28.67 7.36
N GLU A 2 -19.08 -28.17 8.52
CA GLU A 2 -19.35 -26.75 8.75
C GLU A 2 -18.27 -26.30 9.72
N GLY A 3 -17.46 -25.34 9.32
CA GLY A 3 -16.32 -24.92 10.14
C GLY A 3 -15.56 -23.79 9.47
N LEU A 4 -15.71 -22.59 10.05
CA LEU A 4 -14.99 -21.36 9.79
C LEU A 4 -15.45 -20.53 8.58
N VAL A 5 -16.63 -19.93 8.69
CA VAL A 5 -16.82 -18.55 8.20
C VAL A 5 -16.10 -17.62 9.19
N GLY A 6 -14.78 -17.70 9.20
CA GLY A 6 -13.93 -16.77 9.93
C GLY A 6 -13.70 -15.56 9.04
N ILE A 7 -13.78 -14.36 9.60
CA ILE A 7 -13.42 -13.09 8.96
C ILE A 7 -12.02 -13.23 8.35
N GLY A 8 -11.95 -13.61 7.07
CA GLY A 8 -10.75 -14.18 6.48
C GLY A 8 -9.90 -13.08 5.87
N ILE A 9 -8.96 -12.52 6.63
CA ILE A 9 -7.83 -11.78 6.04
C ILE A 9 -7.17 -12.73 5.04
N LEU A 10 -6.93 -12.27 3.81
CA LEU A 10 -6.21 -13.07 2.82
C LEU A 10 -4.79 -13.26 3.34
N ARG A 11 -4.42 -14.51 3.64
CA ARG A 11 -3.08 -14.83 4.14
C ARG A 11 -2.24 -15.39 3.01
N THR A 12 -1.64 -14.48 2.24
CA THR A 12 -0.55 -14.83 1.32
C THR A 12 0.79 -14.57 2.00
N PHE A 13 1.86 -15.18 1.50
CA PHE A 13 3.21 -14.83 1.95
C PHE A 13 3.65 -13.58 1.21
N VAL A 14 3.79 -12.46 1.93
CA VAL A 14 4.07 -11.15 1.32
C VAL A 14 5.46 -10.67 1.66
N HIS A 15 6.05 -9.89 0.75
CA HIS A 15 7.39 -9.32 0.90
C HIS A 15 7.52 -8.35 2.08
N GLY A 16 6.45 -7.59 2.36
CA GLY A 16 6.38 -6.61 3.45
C GLY A 16 7.12 -5.29 3.21
N ASP A 17 8.14 -5.29 2.34
CA ASP A 17 8.88 -4.09 1.95
C ASP A 17 9.19 -4.04 0.45
N LEU A 18 8.16 -4.13 -0.41
CA LEU A 18 8.38 -4.16 -1.86
C LEU A 18 8.40 -2.73 -2.43
N TRP A 19 9.59 -2.26 -2.78
CA TRP A 19 9.82 -0.96 -3.42
C TRP A 19 10.94 -1.07 -4.47
N SER A 20 11.17 0.01 -5.22
CA SER A 20 12.05 -0.03 -6.40
C SER A 20 13.47 -0.54 -6.12
N ALA A 21 14.03 -0.29 -4.94
CA ALA A 21 15.36 -0.78 -4.56
C ALA A 21 15.40 -2.31 -4.36
N ASN A 22 14.26 -2.93 -4.05
CA ASN A 22 14.14 -4.37 -3.76
C ASN A 22 13.76 -5.20 -5.01
N ILE A 23 13.70 -4.57 -6.18
CA ILE A 23 13.43 -5.21 -7.47
C ILE A 23 14.67 -5.08 -8.35
N LEU A 24 15.35 -6.20 -8.62
CA LEU A 24 16.49 -6.25 -9.52
C LEU A 24 16.02 -6.48 -10.95
N TRP A 25 16.57 -5.70 -11.87
CA TRP A 25 16.21 -5.73 -13.29
C TRP A 25 17.35 -6.31 -14.14
N ARG A 26 16.99 -7.09 -15.17
CA ARG A 26 17.90 -7.51 -16.25
C ARG A 26 17.27 -7.09 -17.57
N GLY A 27 17.74 -5.97 -18.12
CA GLY A 27 17.06 -5.31 -19.23
C GLY A 27 15.67 -4.87 -18.79
N GLU A 28 14.65 -5.22 -19.58
CA GLU A 28 13.24 -4.88 -19.31
C GLU A 28 12.51 -5.91 -18.44
N SER A 29 13.20 -6.97 -18.00
CA SER A 29 12.61 -8.05 -17.21
C SER A 29 13.06 -7.98 -15.75
N VAL A 30 12.13 -8.31 -14.84
CA VAL A 30 12.45 -8.53 -13.43
C VAL A 30 13.34 -9.77 -13.32
N ALA A 31 14.53 -9.61 -12.75
CA ALA A 31 15.50 -10.67 -12.55
C ALA A 31 15.38 -11.31 -11.17
N ALA A 32 15.12 -10.51 -10.13
CA ALA A 32 14.93 -10.99 -8.77
C ALA A 32 14.16 -9.97 -7.91
N ILE A 33 13.51 -10.49 -6.86
CA ILE A 33 12.99 -9.71 -5.74
C ILE A 33 13.84 -10.08 -4.52
N VAL A 34 14.42 -9.08 -3.85
CA VAL A 34 15.40 -9.24 -2.77
C VAL A 34 14.97 -8.48 -1.51
N ASP A 35 15.67 -8.71 -0.41
CA ASP A 35 15.39 -8.10 0.91
C ASP A 35 14.02 -8.51 1.51
N TRP A 36 13.88 -9.81 1.75
CA TRP A 36 12.69 -10.42 2.34
C TRP A 36 12.62 -10.27 3.88
N THR A 37 13.40 -9.35 4.48
CA THR A 37 13.52 -9.24 5.95
C THR A 37 12.21 -8.88 6.64
N LEU A 38 11.30 -8.18 5.95
CA LEU A 38 9.98 -7.80 6.44
C LEU A 38 8.84 -8.72 5.96
N CYS A 39 9.18 -9.91 5.43
CA CYS A 39 8.18 -10.84 4.95
C CYS A 39 7.25 -11.35 6.08
N HIS A 40 5.97 -11.49 5.78
CA HIS A 40 4.97 -11.94 6.76
C HIS A 40 3.75 -12.56 6.07
N PRO A 41 2.91 -13.32 6.78
CA PRO A 41 1.58 -13.68 6.32
C PRO A 41 0.69 -12.44 6.26
N GLY A 42 0.12 -12.12 5.10
CA GLY A 42 -0.75 -10.96 4.96
C GLY A 42 -1.34 -10.78 3.57
N SER A 43 -1.93 -9.60 3.41
CA SER A 43 -2.55 -9.10 2.18
C SER A 43 -1.53 -8.57 1.19
N LEU A 44 -1.86 -8.68 -0.10
CA LEU A 44 -1.06 -8.13 -1.18
C LEU A 44 -0.78 -6.63 -0.99
N ARG A 45 0.50 -6.28 -1.05
CA ARG A 45 1.02 -4.90 -0.98
C ARG A 45 1.75 -4.56 -2.27
N VAL A 46 1.03 -4.48 -3.38
CA VAL A 46 1.69 -4.21 -4.68
C VAL A 46 1.87 -2.71 -4.93
N LEU A 47 1.35 -1.85 -4.06
CA LEU A 47 0.99 -0.51 -4.48
C LEU A 47 1.57 0.60 -3.59
N VAL A 48 2.75 1.08 -4.01
CA VAL A 48 3.01 2.51 -4.24
C VAL A 48 3.75 3.32 -3.17
N THR A 49 5.01 3.01 -2.93
CA THR A 49 5.94 3.98 -2.30
C THR A 49 6.78 4.76 -3.32
N CYS A 50 6.79 4.32 -4.59
CA CYS A 50 7.75 4.79 -5.61
C CYS A 50 7.15 5.59 -6.78
N CYS A 51 5.89 6.04 -6.73
CA CYS A 51 5.34 6.93 -7.73
C CYS A 51 4.58 8.12 -7.12
N SER A 52 4.22 9.10 -7.95
CA SER A 52 3.48 10.28 -7.49
C SER A 52 2.10 9.90 -6.95
N VAL A 53 1.56 10.74 -6.05
CA VAL A 53 0.22 10.55 -5.46
C VAL A 53 -0.86 10.38 -6.53
N GLU A 54 -0.85 11.23 -7.55
CA GLU A 54 -1.81 11.15 -8.67
C GLU A 54 -1.71 9.81 -9.39
N ARG A 55 -0.49 9.36 -9.72
CA ARG A 55 -0.28 8.09 -10.42
C ARG A 55 -0.74 6.91 -9.56
N ARG A 56 -0.46 6.96 -8.25
CA ARG A 56 -0.93 5.98 -7.27
C ARG A 56 -2.44 5.82 -7.37
N GLN A 57 -3.16 6.89 -7.07
CA GLN A 57 -4.61 6.90 -6.96
C GLN A 57 -5.27 6.45 -8.26
N ARG A 58 -4.75 6.91 -9.41
CA ARG A 58 -5.25 6.49 -10.73
C ARG A 58 -5.03 5.01 -11.01
N MET A 59 -3.88 4.45 -10.63
CA MET A 59 -3.49 3.09 -11.02
C MET A 59 -3.87 2.02 -10.01
N THR A 60 -4.16 2.38 -8.75
CA THR A 60 -4.38 1.39 -7.68
C THR A 60 -5.42 0.35 -8.06
N ARG A 61 -6.62 0.77 -8.47
CA ARG A 61 -7.69 -0.17 -8.82
C ARG A 61 -7.32 -1.05 -10.01
N ALA A 62 -6.80 -0.45 -11.09
CA ALA A 62 -6.41 -1.19 -12.29
C ALA A 62 -5.33 -2.26 -11.99
N LEU A 63 -4.41 -1.96 -11.07
CA LEU A 63 -3.37 -2.91 -10.67
C LEU A 63 -3.90 -4.02 -9.76
N LEU A 64 -4.88 -3.73 -8.90
CA LEU A 64 -5.60 -4.77 -8.14
C LEU A 64 -6.38 -5.69 -9.09
N GLU A 65 -7.06 -5.13 -10.10
CA GLU A 65 -7.80 -5.90 -11.11
C GLU A 65 -6.86 -6.80 -11.90
N TYR A 66 -5.72 -6.26 -12.35
CA TYR A 66 -4.68 -7.02 -13.04
C TYR A 66 -4.15 -8.17 -12.17
N TYR A 67 -3.80 -7.90 -10.92
CA TYR A 67 -3.32 -8.92 -9.99
C TYR A 67 -4.36 -10.02 -9.77
N PHE A 68 -5.63 -9.64 -9.53
CA PHE A 68 -6.70 -10.60 -9.34
C PHE A 68 -6.92 -11.48 -10.57
N GLY A 69 -6.85 -10.89 -11.77
CA GLY A 69 -6.91 -11.62 -13.05
C GLY A 69 -5.78 -12.63 -13.20
N GLU A 70 -4.53 -12.22 -12.97
CA GLU A 70 -3.35 -13.09 -13.04
C GLU A 70 -3.41 -14.24 -12.03
N MET A 71 -3.82 -13.96 -10.79
CA MET A 71 -4.01 -14.98 -9.77
C MET A 71 -5.11 -15.96 -10.16
N THR A 72 -6.23 -15.47 -10.67
CA THR A 72 -7.35 -16.32 -11.12
C THR A 72 -6.90 -17.25 -12.25
N LEU A 73 -6.14 -16.73 -13.22
CA LEU A 73 -5.57 -17.52 -14.30
C LEU A 73 -4.63 -18.62 -13.77
N ARG A 74 -3.67 -18.25 -12.91
CA ARG A 74 -2.69 -19.18 -12.30
C ARG A 74 -3.35 -20.25 -11.43
N MET A 75 -4.42 -19.91 -10.71
CA MET A 75 -5.19 -20.86 -9.92
C MET A 75 -5.94 -21.84 -10.84
N LYS A 76 -6.56 -21.34 -11.91
CA LYS A 76 -7.23 -22.18 -12.91
C LYS A 76 -6.28 -23.17 -13.59
N GLU A 77 -5.06 -22.74 -13.95
CA GLU A 77 -4.01 -23.62 -14.49
C GLU A 77 -3.67 -24.78 -13.55
N LYS A 78 -3.78 -24.56 -12.24
CA LYS A 78 -3.56 -25.57 -11.19
C LYS A 78 -4.84 -26.33 -10.81
N SER A 79 -5.94 -26.17 -11.56
CA SER A 79 -7.26 -26.71 -11.22
C SER A 79 -7.77 -26.30 -9.82
N MET A 80 -7.33 -25.15 -9.33
CA MET A 80 -7.75 -24.57 -8.06
C MET A 80 -8.78 -23.46 -8.30
N LYS A 81 -9.76 -23.34 -7.40
CA LYS A 81 -10.67 -22.20 -7.40
C LYS A 81 -10.01 -21.01 -6.71
N MET A 82 -10.35 -19.81 -7.17
CA MET A 82 -9.95 -18.59 -6.48
C MET A 82 -10.60 -18.57 -5.08
N PRO A 83 -9.83 -18.41 -4.00
CA PRO A 83 -10.36 -18.53 -2.65
C PRO A 83 -11.00 -17.24 -2.13
N PHE A 84 -11.00 -16.17 -2.93
CA PHE A 84 -11.56 -14.87 -2.58
C PHE A 84 -12.09 -14.14 -3.82
N THR A 85 -12.96 -13.15 -3.59
CA THR A 85 -13.49 -12.26 -4.63
C THR A 85 -12.62 -11.01 -4.81
N PHE A 86 -12.86 -10.26 -5.88
CA PHE A 86 -12.15 -9.00 -6.10
C PHE A 86 -12.49 -7.97 -5.00
N GLU A 87 -13.74 -7.94 -4.54
CA GLU A 87 -14.20 -7.04 -3.48
C GLU A 87 -13.50 -7.34 -2.15
N GLU A 88 -13.27 -8.62 -1.84
CA GLU A 88 -12.48 -9.04 -0.68
C GLU A 88 -11.01 -8.58 -0.79
N LEU A 89 -10.42 -8.65 -1.99
CA LEU A 89 -9.08 -8.12 -2.24
C LEU A 89 -9.02 -6.59 -2.07
N GLU A 90 -10.00 -5.84 -2.59
CA GLU A 90 -10.05 -4.39 -2.42
C GLU A 90 -10.23 -4.00 -0.95
N GLU A 91 -11.07 -4.72 -0.21
CA GLU A 91 -11.25 -4.50 1.21
C GLU A 91 -9.99 -4.81 2.01
N ASP A 92 -9.31 -5.90 1.67
CA ASP A 92 -8.05 -6.28 2.30
C ASP A 92 -6.94 -5.26 2.02
N TYR A 93 -6.86 -4.71 0.80
CA TYR A 93 -5.99 -3.58 0.49
C TYR A 93 -6.26 -2.37 1.41
N ARG A 94 -7.53 -1.98 1.59
CA ARG A 94 -7.89 -0.86 2.48
C ARG A 94 -7.44 -1.12 3.92
N ARG A 95 -7.59 -2.35 4.42
CA ARG A 95 -7.16 -2.75 5.77
C ARG A 95 -5.65 -2.66 5.97
N THR A 96 -4.85 -2.69 4.90
CA THR A 96 -3.39 -2.50 5.00
C THR A 96 -2.97 -1.03 5.13
N LEU A 97 -3.84 -0.07 4.80
CA LEU A 97 -3.50 1.35 4.76
C LEU A 97 -2.88 1.88 6.06
N PRO A 98 -3.35 1.54 7.28
CA PRO A 98 -2.72 1.98 8.52
C PRO A 98 -1.25 1.55 8.65
N PHE A 99 -0.94 0.32 8.22
CA PHE A 99 0.43 -0.16 8.25
C PHE A 99 1.30 0.53 7.20
N VAL A 100 0.77 0.69 5.97
CA VAL A 100 1.49 1.41 4.89
C VAL A 100 1.74 2.86 5.30
N CYS A 101 0.77 3.49 5.95
CA CYS A 101 0.90 4.81 6.56
C CYS A 101 2.03 4.82 7.59
N GLY A 102 2.04 3.88 8.55
CA GLY A 102 3.10 3.77 9.55
C GLY A 102 4.50 3.56 8.96
N GLN A 103 4.63 2.69 7.95
CA GLN A 103 5.89 2.52 7.22
C GLN A 103 6.32 3.80 6.51
N THR A 104 5.37 4.53 5.91
CA THR A 104 5.66 5.77 5.20
C THR A 104 6.07 6.88 6.18
N VAL A 105 5.45 6.97 7.36
CA VAL A 105 5.89 7.88 8.43
C VAL A 105 7.33 7.60 8.81
N PHE A 106 7.67 6.33 9.05
CA PHE A 106 9.05 5.93 9.36
C PHE A 106 10.01 6.30 8.23
N ALA A 107 9.67 5.97 6.99
CA ALA A 107 10.51 6.25 5.83
C ALA A 107 10.74 7.75 5.62
N VAL A 108 9.68 8.58 5.72
CA VAL A 108 9.82 10.04 5.62
C VAL A 108 10.70 10.56 6.76
N GLY A 109 10.44 10.16 8.00
CA GLY A 109 11.23 10.59 9.16
C GLY A 109 12.71 10.22 9.05
N LEU A 110 13.01 9.03 8.51
CA LEU A 110 14.38 8.55 8.33
C LEU A 110 15.10 9.26 7.18
N TRP A 111 14.45 9.46 6.04
CA TRP A 111 15.15 9.84 4.80
C TRP A 111 15.15 11.34 4.50
N LEU A 112 14.21 12.14 5.04
CA LEU A 112 13.97 13.54 4.62
C LEU A 112 15.18 14.47 4.76
N HIS A 113 16.09 14.16 5.69
CA HIS A 113 17.29 14.96 5.98
C HIS A 113 18.59 14.28 5.56
N THR A 114 18.50 13.14 4.87
CA THR A 114 19.67 12.38 4.42
C THR A 114 20.05 12.73 2.99
N ASP A 115 21.25 12.34 2.59
CA ASP A 115 21.77 12.45 1.22
C ASP A 115 21.03 11.58 0.20
N VAL A 116 20.24 10.60 0.67
CA VAL A 116 19.30 9.85 -0.17
C VAL A 116 18.32 10.82 -0.83
N ILE A 117 17.75 11.77 -0.08
CA ILE A 117 16.75 12.75 -0.56
C ILE A 117 17.37 14.10 -0.88
N ARG A 118 18.32 14.56 -0.06
CA ARG A 118 18.98 15.87 -0.19
C ARG A 118 20.39 15.70 -0.77
N LYS A 119 20.49 15.68 -2.10
CA LYS A 119 21.76 15.46 -2.83
C LYS A 119 22.60 16.73 -3.00
N GLY A 120 22.22 17.84 -2.38
CA GLY A 120 22.82 19.17 -2.59
C GLY A 120 22.44 19.75 -3.96
N LYS A 121 21.28 19.36 -4.52
CA LYS A 121 20.86 19.74 -5.87
C LYS A 121 19.62 20.64 -5.81
N PRO A 122 19.37 21.48 -6.85
CA PRO A 122 18.22 22.39 -6.87
C PRO A 122 16.85 21.70 -6.74
N ASN A 123 16.77 20.40 -7.00
CA ASN A 123 15.54 19.63 -6.93
C ASN A 123 15.32 18.90 -5.59
N ASP A 124 16.17 19.12 -4.58
CA ASP A 124 16.07 18.43 -3.30
C ASP A 124 14.75 18.72 -2.57
N ASP A 125 14.31 19.97 -2.57
CA ASP A 125 13.04 20.35 -1.92
C ASP A 125 11.84 19.73 -2.64
N ALA A 126 11.84 19.71 -3.98
CA ALA A 126 10.79 19.02 -4.73
C ALA A 126 10.72 17.50 -4.42
N ARG A 127 11.86 16.85 -4.16
CA ARG A 127 11.90 15.44 -3.76
C ARG A 127 11.38 15.24 -2.34
N ALA A 128 11.73 16.15 -1.42
CA ALA A 128 11.22 16.16 -0.06
C ALA A 128 9.70 16.37 -0.05
N ASP A 129 9.20 17.34 -0.83
CA ASP A 129 7.77 17.63 -0.98
C ASP A 129 7.01 16.42 -1.54
N GLU A 130 7.58 15.70 -2.52
CA GLU A 130 6.96 14.49 -3.04
C GLU A 130 6.84 13.38 -1.97
N MET A 131 7.83 13.23 -1.10
CA MET A 131 7.77 12.28 0.03
C MET A 131 6.69 12.68 1.05
N VAL A 132 6.61 13.96 1.40
CA VAL A 132 5.59 14.49 2.31
C VAL A 132 4.20 14.35 1.71
N ALA A 133 4.04 14.63 0.41
CA ALA A 133 2.78 14.46 -0.30
C ALA A 133 2.31 13.00 -0.31
N ARG A 134 3.22 12.04 -0.52
CA ARG A 134 2.90 10.60 -0.43
C ARG A 134 2.40 10.23 0.97
N LEU A 135 3.09 10.70 2.01
CA LEU A 135 2.66 10.48 3.39
C LEU A 135 1.27 11.07 3.66
N GLY A 136 1.06 12.35 3.31
CA GLY A 136 -0.24 13.01 3.49
C GLY A 136 -1.38 12.24 2.82
N SER A 137 -1.14 11.76 1.59
CA SER A 137 -2.13 10.96 0.86
C SER A 137 -2.47 9.64 1.55
N PHE A 138 -1.49 8.95 2.14
CA PHE A 138 -1.77 7.72 2.91
C PHE A 138 -2.50 8.01 4.22
N VAL A 139 -2.18 9.11 4.91
CA VAL A 139 -2.88 9.53 6.13
C VAL A 139 -4.35 9.79 5.84
N GLU A 140 -4.64 10.59 4.80
CA GLU A 140 -6.00 10.92 4.38
C GLU A 140 -6.79 9.66 3.99
N GLU A 141 -6.23 8.82 3.12
CA GLU A 141 -6.91 7.60 2.65
C GLU A 141 -7.14 6.60 3.79
N THR A 142 -6.18 6.49 4.72
CA THR A 142 -6.33 5.67 5.93
C THR A 142 -7.50 6.17 6.77
N ALA A 143 -7.52 7.48 7.06
CA ALA A 143 -8.53 8.11 7.89
C ALA A 143 -9.94 7.97 7.27
N LEU A 144 -10.06 8.20 5.96
CA LEU A 144 -11.32 8.02 5.24
C LEU A 144 -11.77 6.55 5.23
N SER A 145 -10.87 5.62 4.92
CA SER A 145 -11.20 4.19 4.82
C SER A 145 -11.64 3.59 6.17
N HIS A 146 -11.11 4.11 7.27
CA HIS A 146 -11.42 3.61 8.62
C HIS A 146 -12.38 4.51 9.40
N LYS A 147 -12.91 5.58 8.77
CA LYS A 147 -13.82 6.56 9.40
C LYS A 147 -13.22 7.17 10.67
N TRP A 148 -11.92 7.47 10.65
CA TRP A 148 -11.20 8.10 11.77
C TRP A 148 -11.33 9.63 11.79
N THR A 149 -12.23 10.19 11.00
CA THR A 149 -12.54 11.62 11.07
C THR A 149 -13.29 11.92 12.37
N SER A 150 -12.80 12.87 13.16
CA SER A 150 -13.64 13.44 14.21
C SER A 150 -14.82 14.14 13.55
N GLU A 151 -16.05 13.71 13.86
CA GLU A 151 -17.19 14.63 13.75
C GLU A 151 -16.87 15.81 14.66
N THR A 152 -16.33 16.89 14.10
CA THR A 152 -16.34 18.17 14.80
C THR A 152 -17.80 18.56 14.91
N ASN A 153 -18.41 18.24 16.05
CA ASN A 153 -19.66 18.82 16.51
C ASN A 153 -19.45 20.34 16.51
N SER A 154 -19.77 21.00 15.39
CA SER A 154 -19.82 22.44 15.30
C SER A 154 -20.82 22.91 16.35
N GLY A 155 -20.31 23.56 17.39
CA GLY A 155 -21.03 23.90 18.60
C GLY A 155 -22.40 24.51 18.33
N LYS A 156 -23.44 23.88 18.89
CA LYS A 156 -24.63 24.64 19.27
C LYS A 156 -24.24 25.51 20.46
N PRO A 157 -24.44 26.83 20.43
CA PRO A 157 -24.20 27.67 21.58
C PRO A 157 -25.21 27.29 22.66
N THR A 158 -24.72 26.78 23.80
CA THR A 158 -25.50 26.70 25.03
C THR A 158 -25.65 28.11 25.59
N THR A 159 -26.85 28.67 25.44
CA THR A 159 -27.28 29.84 26.18
C THR A 159 -27.48 29.45 27.64
N HIS A 160 -26.66 30.02 28.53
CA HIS A 160 -26.94 30.15 29.96
C HIS A 160 -26.85 31.61 30.33
#